data_AF-A0A7W1BWJ9-F1
#
_entry.id   AF-A0A7W1BWJ9-F1
#
_cell.length_a   1.000
_cell.length_b   1.000
_cell.length_c   1.000
_cell.angle_alpha   90.00
_cell.angle_beta   90.00
_cell.angle_gamma   90.00
#
_symmetry.space_group_name_H-M   'P 1'
#
loop_
_entity.id
_entity.type
_entity.pdbx_description
1 polymer ?
#
loop_
_entity_poly.entity_id
_entity_poly.type
_entity_poly.pdbx_seq_one_letter_code
_entity_poly.pdbx_strand_id
1 'polypeptide(L)' 'MNSGGITYLEITKALAALQPLYGKDNVEIVTLDGRRVRGKVWSMKTTQALTTPSVKIECANGEIVKIPFPSIAEIKDYN' A
#
# COMPACT_ATOMS: atom_id res chain seq x y z
N MET A 1 -11.30 -17.35 -18.31
CA MET A 1 -10.98 -15.91 -18.25
C MET A 1 -10.94 -15.53 -16.78
N ASN A 2 -9.75 -15.48 -16.18
CA ASN A 2 -9.61 -15.13 -14.77
C ASN A 2 -9.78 -13.62 -14.63
N SER A 3 -10.98 -13.17 -14.23
CA SER A 3 -11.17 -11.85 -13.66
C SER A 3 -10.50 -11.83 -12.28
N GLY A 4 -9.17 -11.81 -12.25
CA GLY A 4 -8.33 -11.73 -11.04
C GLY A 4 -8.39 -10.34 -10.39
N GLY A 5 -9.59 -9.77 -10.29
CA GLY A 5 -9.84 -8.55 -9.55
C GLY A 5 -9.74 -8.85 -8.07
N ILE A 6 -8.97 -8.05 -7.34
CA ILE A 6 -8.94 -8.07 -5.88
C ILE A 6 -10.39 -7.89 -5.40
N THR A 7 -10.86 -8.83 -4.57
CA THR A 7 -12.22 -8.76 -4.03
C THR A 7 -12.35 -7.55 -3.13
N TYR A 8 -13.55 -6.97 -3.05
CA TYR A 8 -13.84 -5.83 -2.17
C TYR A 8 -13.35 -6.06 -0.73
N LEU A 9 -13.46 -7.29 -0.23
CA LEU A 9 -13.00 -7.68 1.10
C LEU A 9 -11.48 -7.51 1.30
N GLU A 10 -10.67 -7.91 0.32
CA GLU A 10 -9.21 -7.78 0.39
C GLU A 10 -8.78 -6.31 0.32
N ILE A 11 -9.51 -5.48 -0.43
CA ILE A 11 -9.31 -4.02 -0.43
C ILE A 11 -9.63 -3.46 0.96
N THR A 12 -10.76 -3.83 1.57
CA THR A 12 -11.16 -3.35 2.89
C THR A 12 -10.16 -3.76 3.97
N LYS A 13 -9.63 -4.99 3.93
CA LYS A 13 -8.58 -5.45 4.86
C LYS A 13 -7.29 -4.64 4.71
N ALA A 14 -6.82 -4.46 3.47
CA ALA A 14 -5.63 -3.66 3.20
C ALA A 14 -5.81 -2.20 3.64
N LEU A 15 -7.00 -1.61 3.42
CA LEU A 15 -7.32 -0.27 3.93
C LEU A 15 -7.31 -0.23 5.44
N ALA A 16 -7.92 -1.19 6.12
CA ALA A 16 -7.96 -1.24 7.58
C ALA A 16 -6.56 -1.38 8.19
N ALA A 17 -5.65 -2.11 7.54
CA ALA A 17 -4.25 -2.23 7.96
C ALA A 17 -3.44 -0.94 7.71
N LEU A 18 -3.72 -0.22 6.61
CA LEU A 18 -2.99 0.99 6.23
C LEU A 18 -3.52 2.27 6.88
N GLN A 19 -4.81 2.33 7.22
CA GLN A 19 -5.44 3.47 7.89
C GLN A 19 -4.69 3.93 9.16
N PRO A 20 -4.36 3.06 10.13
CA PRO A 20 -3.64 3.48 11.34
C PRO A 20 -2.19 3.89 11.07
N LEU A 21 -1.66 3.59 9.88
CA LEU A 21 -0.29 3.92 9.49
C LEU A 21 -0.20 5.27 8.75
N TYR A 22 -1.34 5.87 8.41
CA TYR A 22 -1.37 7.15 7.71
C TYR A 22 -0.61 8.23 8.49
N GLY A 23 0.34 8.89 7.83
CA GLY A 23 1.16 9.94 8.44
C GLY A 23 2.38 9.44 9.23
N LYS A 24 2.51 8.13 9.51
CA LYS A 24 3.72 7.55 10.11
C LYS A 24 4.86 7.56 9.09
N ASP A 25 6.05 7.96 9.51
CA ASP A 25 7.26 8.10 8.67
C ASP A 25 8.16 6.86 8.63
N ASN A 26 7.87 5.86 9.47
CA ASN A 26 8.73 4.69 9.66
C ASN A 26 8.03 3.36 9.34
N VAL A 27 7.37 3.30 8.18
CA VAL A 27 6.64 2.12 7.71
C VAL A 27 7.42 1.47 6.56
N GLU A 28 7.57 0.15 6.61
CA GLU A 28 8.16 -0.65 5.53
C GLU A 28 7.09 -1.52 4.87
N ILE A 29 6.99 -1.41 3.54
CA ILE A 29 6.13 -2.25 2.71
C ILE A 29 7.02 -3.21 1.93
N VAL A 30 6.76 -4.50 2.12
CA VAL A 30 7.37 -5.58 1.34
C VAL A 30 6.38 -5.98 0.26
N THR A 31 6.82 -5.97 -1.00
CA THR A 31 6.01 -6.42 -2.13
C THR A 31 6.18 -7.91 -2.39
N LEU A 32 5.22 -8.53 -3.09
CA LEU A 32 5.28 -9.94 -3.51
C LEU A 32 6.49 -10.24 -4.43
N ASP A 33 7.00 -9.22 -5.12
CA ASP A 33 8.22 -9.28 -5.96
C ASP A 33 9.50 -9.20 -5.11
N GLY A 34 9.40 -9.08 -3.78
CA GLY A 34 10.53 -8.98 -2.85
C GLY A 34 11.08 -7.55 -2.69
N ARG A 35 10.48 -6.54 -3.33
CA ARG A 35 10.89 -5.14 -3.16
C ARG A 35 10.50 -4.64 -1.78
N ARG A 36 11.35 -3.81 -1.20
CA ARG A 36 11.10 -3.17 0.10
C ARG A 36 11.12 -1.68 -0.06
N VAL A 37 10.04 -1.04 0.38
CA VAL A 37 9.88 0.41 0.31
C VAL A 37 9.62 0.91 1.72
N ARG A 38 10.52 1.73 2.24
CA ARG A 38 10.41 2.27 3.59
C ARG A 38 10.29 3.79 3.55
N GLY A 39 9.35 4.31 4.32
CA GLY A 39 9.18 5.74 4.48
C GLY A 39 7.80 6.11 5.00
N LYS A 40 7.38 7.34 4.67
CA LYS A 40 6.16 7.93 5.17
C LYS A 40 4.94 7.56 4.36
N VAL A 41 3.88 7.11 5.02
CA VAL A 41 2.59 6.86 4.38
C VAL A 41 1.93 8.19 4.04
N TRP A 42 1.92 8.55 2.76
CA TRP A 42 1.50 9.87 2.28
C TRP A 42 0.02 9.93 1.91
N SER A 43 -0.51 8.90 1.24
CA SER A 43 -1.91 8.88 0.78
C SER A 43 -2.38 7.48 0.39
N MET A 44 -3.63 7.16 0.72
CA MET A 44 -4.35 5.99 0.23
C MET A 44 -5.41 6.48 -0.75
N LYS A 45 -5.28 6.15 -2.05
CA LYS A 45 -6.34 6.42 -3.02
C LYS A 45 -7.22 5.18 -3.16
N THR A 46 -8.42 5.22 -2.58
CA THR A 46 -9.54 4.37 -2.98
C THR A 46 -10.19 5.02 -4.20
N THR A 47 -9.65 4.77 -5.39
CA THR A 47 -10.24 5.32 -6.61
C THR A 47 -11.43 4.47 -7.08
N GLN A 48 -12.33 5.10 -7.85
CA GLN A 48 -13.57 4.51 -8.42
C GLN A 48 -13.35 3.13 -9.06
N ALA A 49 -14.46 2.42 -9.31
CA ALA A 49 -14.64 1.00 -9.63
C ALA A 49 -13.75 0.34 -10.72
N LEU A 50 -12.79 1.05 -11.31
CA LEU A 50 -11.98 0.60 -12.45
C LEU A 50 -10.47 0.83 -12.29
N THR A 51 -9.98 1.18 -11.10
CA THR A 51 -8.54 1.41 -10.88
C THR A 51 -8.02 0.59 -9.71
N THR A 52 -6.82 0.02 -9.86
CA THR A 52 -6.19 -0.76 -8.81
C THR A 52 -5.88 0.13 -7.60
N PRO A 53 -6.39 -0.21 -6.40
CA PRO A 53 -6.10 0.53 -5.20
C PRO A 53 -4.60 0.47 -4.89
N SER A 54 -4.08 1.57 -4.36
CA SER A 54 -2.63 1.73 -4.14
C SER A 54 -2.35 2.67 -2.98
N VAL A 55 -1.25 2.40 -2.27
CA VAL A 55 -0.67 3.26 -1.25
C VAL A 55 0.50 4.05 -1.86
N LYS A 56 0.67 5.29 -1.41
CA LYS A 56 1.86 6.09 -1.71
C LYS A 56 2.75 6.18 -0.49
N ILE A 57 4.02 5.83 -0.67
CA ILE A 57 5.07 5.95 0.33
C ILE A 57 6.06 7.00 -0.13
N GLU A 58 6.33 7.99 0.71
CA GLU A 58 7.42 8.94 0.52
C GLU A 58 8.67 8.37 1.19
N CYS A 59 9.65 7.98 0.37
CA CYS A 59 10.93 7.47 0.82
C CYS A 59 11.77 8.58 1.47
N ALA A 60 12.80 8.20 2.23
CA ALA A 60 13.70 9.15 2.91
C ALA A 60 14.44 10.12 1.97
N ASN A 61 14.55 9.78 0.68
CA ASN A 61 15.10 10.63 -0.37
C ASN A 61 14.08 11.63 -0.96
N GLY A 62 12.84 11.66 -0.45
CA GLY A 62 11.74 12.46 -0.97
C GLY A 62 11.03 11.86 -2.19
N GLU A 63 11.40 10.64 -2.62
CA GLU A 63 10.75 9.96 -3.74
C GLU A 63 9.39 9.40 -3.31
N ILE A 64 8.34 9.68 -4.09
CA ILE A 64 7.00 9.13 -3.85
C ILE A 64 6.82 7.86 -4.67
N VAL A 65 6.83 6.72 -3.99
CA VAL A 65 6.61 5.39 -4.57
C VAL A 65 5.14 4.99 -4.43
N LYS A 66 4.52 4.61 -5.55
CA LYS A 66 3.14 4.09 -5.58
C LYS A 66 3.17 2.55 -5.59
N ILE A 67 2.58 1.94 -4.57
CA ILE A 67 2.52 0.48 -4.42
C ILE A 67 1.07 0.02 -4.55
N PRO A 68 0.72 -0.82 -5.54
CA PRO A 68 -0.59 -1.43 -5.64
C PRO A 68 -0.84 -2.36 -4.44
N PHE A 69 -2.04 -2.31 -3.86
CA PHE A 69 -2.46 -3.24 -2.80
C PHE A 69 -2.28 -4.72 -3.16
N PRO A 70 -2.64 -5.21 -4.37
CA PRO A 70 -2.39 -6.60 -4.75
C PRO A 70 -0.91 -6.98 -4.72
N SER A 71 0.00 -6.02 -4.79
CA SER A 71 1.44 -6.28 -4.78
C SER A 71 2.03 -6.26 -3.37
N ILE A 72 1.26 -5.91 -2.33
CA ILE A 72 1.73 -5.88 -0.95
C ILE A 72 1.72 -7.29 -0.38
N ALA A 73 2.89 -7.77 0.04
CA ALA A 73 3.04 -9.04 0.75
C ALA A 73 2.94 -8.82 2.27
N GLU A 74 3.61 -7.78 2.78
CA GLU A 74 3.73 -7.52 4.21
C GLU A 74 3.89 -6.02 4.47
N ILE A 75 3.35 -5.55 5.60
CA ILE A 75 3.51 -4.17 6.08
C ILE A 75 4.08 -4.23 7.49
N LYS A 76 5.18 -3.53 7.72
CA LYS A 76 5.85 -3.44 9.03
C LYS A 76 5.84 -2.00 9.50
N ASP A 77 5.38 -1.81 10.72
CA ASP A 77 5.45 -0.55 11.45
C ASP A 77 6.60 -0.64 12.45
N TYR A 78 7.51 0.33 12.41
CA TYR A 78 8.67 0.40 13.31
C TYR A 78 8.55 1.56 14.32
N ASN A 79 7.34 2.10 14.51
CA ASN A 79 7.04 3.17 15.46
C ASN A 79 6.31 2.66 16.71
#